data_AF-A0A1H6UEQ4-F1
#
_entry.id   AF-A0A1H6UEQ4-F1
#
_cell.length_a   1.000
_cell.length_b   1.000
_cell.length_c   1.000
_cell.angle_alpha   90.00
_cell.angle_beta   90.00
_cell.angle_gamma   90.00
#
_symmetry.space_group_name_H-M   'P 1'
#
loop_
_entity.id
_entity.type
_entity.pdbx_description
1 polymer ?
#
loop_
_entity_poly.entity_id
_entity_poly.type
_entity_poly.pdbx_seq_one_letter_code
_entity_poly.pdbx_strand_id
1 'polypeptide(L)'
;MFSYKRLEDIFNYIRSNEYTSIAKLTSLFKVSDRTIRSDINNLNDVLQGASIQLKRRTGYYLQIDNEQEFNAFLNTISKRESDTKDLDSSQDRMRYILTTLLYSHDYIPTEDLSDAVFVSKNTFSNYIKAIKKLLTQYNLEYIVKPGVGVKVIGNESDKRECIINEIHPLSEYSTISMLTKEEKVYFNDVEVNAIIPILISVFKKHHVETDDYRLKNLTIYFALMISRILNDDYISAINSTQIDSVKNLV
;
A
#
# COMPACT_ATOMS: atom_id res chain seq x y z
N MET A 1 -15.42 -8.32 3.98
CA MET A 1 -14.46 -7.68 3.04
C MET A 1 -13.14 -8.38 3.22
N PHE A 2 -12.44 -8.74 2.14
CA PHE A 2 -11.15 -9.40 2.26
C PHE A 2 -10.09 -8.39 2.72
N SER A 3 -9.30 -8.76 3.72
CA SER A 3 -8.37 -7.85 4.37
C SER A 3 -7.15 -7.47 3.50
N TYR A 4 -6.84 -8.28 2.49
CA TYR A 4 -5.75 -8.05 1.53
C TYR A 4 -5.96 -8.85 0.24
N LYS A 5 -5.28 -8.43 -0.82
CA LYS A 5 -5.47 -8.94 -2.18
C LYS A 5 -5.26 -10.44 -2.33
N ARG A 6 -4.21 -11.01 -1.74
CA ARG A 6 -4.01 -12.47 -1.78
C ARG A 6 -5.20 -13.27 -1.23
N LEU A 7 -5.95 -12.79 -0.22
CA LEU A 7 -7.17 -13.51 0.21
C LEU A 7 -8.21 -13.53 -0.90
N GLU A 8 -8.43 -12.38 -1.54
CA GLU A 8 -9.35 -12.26 -2.65
C GLU A 8 -8.92 -13.17 -3.82
N ASP A 9 -7.63 -13.21 -4.14
CA ASP A 9 -7.11 -14.06 -5.21
C ASP A 9 -7.22 -15.55 -4.85
N ILE A 10 -6.90 -15.94 -3.61
CA ILE A 10 -7.08 -17.32 -3.12
C ILE A 10 -8.57 -17.69 -3.17
N PHE A 11 -9.45 -16.82 -2.71
CA PHE A 11 -10.89 -17.03 -2.75
C PHE A 11 -11.39 -17.20 -4.19
N ASN A 12 -11.04 -16.28 -5.09
CA ASN A 12 -11.42 -16.34 -6.50
C ASN A 12 -10.88 -17.58 -7.19
N TYR A 13 -9.64 -17.97 -6.87
CA TYR A 13 -9.04 -19.19 -7.39
C TYR A 13 -9.78 -20.43 -6.90
N ILE A 14 -10.05 -20.55 -5.60
CA ILE A 14 -10.79 -21.69 -5.04
C ILE A 14 -12.22 -21.72 -5.55
N ARG A 15 -12.89 -20.57 -5.68
CA ARG A 15 -14.26 -20.46 -6.21
C ARG A 15 -14.35 -20.91 -7.68
N SER A 16 -13.30 -20.69 -8.46
CA SER A 16 -13.27 -21.02 -9.89
C SER A 16 -12.85 -22.48 -10.16
N ASN A 17 -12.54 -23.27 -9.13
CA ASN A 17 -12.07 -24.65 -9.24
C ASN A 17 -12.88 -25.57 -8.32
N GLU A 18 -13.15 -26.80 -8.75
CA GLU A 18 -13.89 -27.76 -7.91
C GLU A 18 -13.11 -28.16 -6.66
N TYR A 19 -11.80 -28.38 -6.80
CA TYR A 19 -10.88 -28.62 -5.68
C TYR A 19 -9.51 -28.03 -5.98
N THR A 20 -8.85 -27.48 -4.96
CA THR A 20 -7.51 -26.90 -5.06
C THR A 20 -6.56 -27.46 -4.02
N SER A 21 -5.47 -28.10 -4.45
CA SER A 21 -4.47 -28.63 -3.51
C SER A 21 -3.66 -27.53 -2.83
N ILE A 22 -3.21 -27.79 -1.59
CA ILE A 22 -2.33 -26.85 -0.87
C ILE A 22 -1.03 -26.58 -1.63
N ALA A 23 -0.46 -27.60 -2.28
CA ALA A 23 0.75 -27.49 -3.10
C ALA A 23 0.54 -26.55 -4.29
N LYS A 24 -0.67 -26.54 -4.88
CA LYS A 24 -1.00 -25.63 -5.98
C LYS A 24 -1.08 -24.18 -5.49
N LEU A 25 -1.71 -23.95 -4.34
CA LEU A 25 -1.81 -22.62 -3.74
C LEU A 25 -0.43 -22.08 -3.32
N THR A 26 0.41 -22.90 -2.67
CA THR A 26 1.75 -22.46 -2.27
C THR A 26 2.65 -22.16 -3.45
N SER A 27 2.56 -22.95 -4.52
CA SER A 27 3.28 -22.68 -5.77
C SER A 27 2.79 -21.42 -6.47
N LEU A 28 1.47 -21.20 -6.54
CA LEU A 28 0.88 -20.05 -7.24
C LEU A 28 1.16 -18.73 -6.51
N PHE A 29 0.95 -18.72 -5.18
CA PHE A 29 1.05 -17.52 -4.35
C PHE A 29 2.43 -17.34 -3.71
N LYS A 30 3.38 -18.26 -3.96
CA LYS A 30 4.76 -18.22 -3.44
C LYS A 30 4.85 -18.07 -1.92
N VAL A 31 3.95 -18.73 -1.19
CA VAL A 31 3.89 -18.69 0.28
C VAL A 31 3.94 -20.11 0.87
N SER A 32 4.20 -20.20 2.17
CA SER A 32 4.28 -21.49 2.87
C SER A 32 2.89 -22.13 3.08
N ASP A 33 2.85 -23.45 3.28
CA ASP A 33 1.64 -24.18 3.69
C ASP A 33 0.96 -23.56 4.92
N ARG A 34 1.77 -23.08 5.87
CA ARG A 34 1.28 -22.40 7.08
C ARG A 34 0.55 -21.10 6.73
N THR A 35 1.08 -20.35 5.79
CA THR A 35 0.47 -19.10 5.31
C THR A 35 -0.86 -19.39 4.62
N ILE A 36 -0.90 -20.36 3.71
CA ILE A 36 -2.16 -20.76 3.05
C ILE A 36 -3.21 -21.17 4.08
N ARG A 37 -2.86 -22.00 5.07
CA ARG A 37 -3.82 -22.40 6.12
C ARG A 37 -4.34 -21.21 6.92
N SER A 38 -3.48 -20.25 7.24
CA SER A 38 -3.90 -19.01 7.91
C SER A 38 -4.82 -18.18 7.03
N ASP A 39 -4.50 -18.05 5.74
CA ASP A 39 -5.28 -17.32 4.76
C ASP A 39 -6.68 -17.95 4.58
N ILE A 40 -6.77 -19.29 4.55
CA ILE A 40 -8.05 -20.00 4.51
C ILE A 40 -8.89 -19.76 5.77
N ASN A 41 -8.28 -19.75 6.96
CA ASN A 41 -8.99 -19.41 8.19
C ASN A 41 -9.53 -17.98 8.14
N ASN A 42 -8.69 -17.02 7.72
CA ASN A 42 -9.10 -15.63 7.56
C ASN A 42 -10.25 -15.46 6.56
N LEU A 43 -10.26 -16.26 5.48
CA LEU A 43 -11.38 -16.29 4.53
C LEU A 43 -12.65 -16.80 5.20
N ASN A 44 -12.56 -17.88 5.97
CA ASN A 44 -13.71 -18.43 6.69
C ASN A 44 -14.27 -17.49 7.76
N ASP A 45 -13.44 -16.62 8.35
CA ASP A 45 -13.89 -15.62 9.32
C ASP A 45 -14.73 -14.50 8.69
N VAL A 46 -14.56 -14.24 7.38
CA VAL A 46 -15.26 -13.15 6.68
C VAL A 46 -16.32 -13.62 5.69
N LEU A 47 -16.29 -14.89 5.28
CA LEU A 47 -17.29 -15.46 4.38
C LEU A 47 -18.65 -15.55 5.07
N GLN A 48 -19.70 -15.20 4.32
CA GLN A 48 -21.09 -15.30 4.77
C GLN A 48 -21.84 -16.24 3.83
N GLY A 49 -22.61 -17.17 4.38
CA GLY A 49 -23.33 -18.20 3.62
C GLY A 49 -22.46 -19.25 2.92
N ALA A 50 -21.14 -19.24 3.14
CA ALA A 50 -20.21 -20.23 2.58
C ALA A 50 -18.97 -20.40 3.47
N SER A 51 -18.27 -21.51 3.29
CA SER A 51 -17.00 -21.80 3.95
C SER A 51 -16.06 -22.58 3.03
N ILE A 52 -14.76 -22.36 3.17
CA ILE A 52 -13.72 -23.13 2.49
C ILE A 52 -13.34 -24.33 3.37
N GLN A 53 -13.54 -25.52 2.83
CA GLN A 53 -13.36 -26.79 3.52
C GLN A 53 -12.23 -27.60 2.89
N LEU A 54 -11.56 -28.43 3.69
CA LEU A 54 -10.50 -29.32 3.22
C LEU A 54 -11.03 -30.74 3.01
N LYS A 55 -11.05 -31.22 1.77
CA LYS A 55 -11.28 -32.62 1.46
C LYS A 55 -9.96 -33.38 1.44
N ARG A 56 -9.83 -34.40 2.31
CA ARG A 56 -8.62 -35.22 2.42
C ARG A 56 -8.20 -35.78 1.05
N ARG A 57 -6.91 -35.63 0.72
CA ARG A 57 -6.27 -36.10 -0.53
C ARG A 57 -6.76 -35.42 -1.82
N THR A 58 -7.68 -34.45 -1.75
CA THR A 58 -8.20 -33.73 -2.92
C THR A 58 -7.81 -32.25 -2.86
N GLY A 59 -8.00 -31.60 -1.71
CA GLY A 59 -7.68 -30.18 -1.53
C GLY A 59 -8.83 -29.37 -0.94
N TYR A 60 -8.67 -28.05 -0.97
CA TYR A 60 -9.66 -27.07 -0.55
C TYR A 60 -10.76 -26.90 -1.59
N TYR A 61 -11.99 -26.69 -1.14
CA TYR A 61 -13.14 -26.38 -1.98
C TYR A 61 -14.07 -25.42 -1.26
N LEU A 62 -14.86 -24.67 -2.02
CA LEU A 62 -15.88 -23.78 -1.47
C LEU A 62 -17.17 -24.59 -1.25
N GLN A 63 -17.62 -24.64 -0.01
CA GLN A 63 -18.93 -25.17 0.37
C GLN A 63 -19.89 -23.99 0.57
N ILE A 64 -21.02 -24.00 -0.14
CA ILE A 64 -22.06 -22.98 0.01
C ILE A 64 -23.14 -23.56 0.91
N ASP A 65 -23.32 -22.95 2.07
CA ASP A 65 -24.27 -23.38 3.10
C ASP A 65 -25.61 -22.63 2.96
N ASN A 66 -25.56 -21.36 2.52
CA ASN A 66 -26.72 -20.51 2.26
C ASN A 66 -26.48 -19.66 1.01
N GLU A 67 -27.14 -20.04 -0.09
CA GLU A 67 -26.96 -19.40 -1.39
C GLU A 67 -27.43 -17.94 -1.44
N GLN A 68 -28.49 -17.58 -0.69
CA GLN A 68 -28.98 -16.19 -0.66
C GLN A 68 -27.99 -15.27 0.06
N GLU A 69 -27.48 -15.70 1.20
CA GLU A 69 -26.51 -14.96 2.01
C GLU A 69 -25.16 -14.84 1.28
N PHE A 70 -24.72 -15.92 0.64
CA PHE A 70 -23.50 -15.91 -0.16
C PHE A 70 -23.59 -14.97 -1.36
N ASN A 71 -24.71 -14.95 -2.07
CA ASN A 71 -24.93 -14.02 -3.19
C ASN A 71 -24.97 -12.55 -2.72
N ALA A 72 -25.57 -12.27 -1.56
CA ALA A 72 -25.54 -10.94 -0.95
C ALA A 72 -24.10 -10.51 -0.60
N PHE A 73 -23.31 -11.42 -0.04
CA PHE A 73 -21.89 -11.20 0.24
C PHE A 73 -21.08 -10.88 -1.03
N LEU A 74 -21.26 -11.65 -2.11
CA LEU A 74 -20.58 -11.40 -3.39
C LEU A 74 -20.89 -10.01 -3.97
N ASN A 75 -22.17 -9.60 -3.95
CA ASN A 75 -22.59 -8.27 -4.40
C ASN A 75 -21.96 -7.13 -3.59
N THR A 76 -21.58 -7.41 -2.34
CA THR A 76 -20.91 -6.44 -1.46
C THR A 76 -19.42 -6.29 -1.82
N ILE A 77 -18.78 -7.36 -2.30
CA ILE A 77 -17.37 -7.35 -2.72
C ILE A 77 -17.21 -6.69 -4.10
N SER A 78 -18.02 -7.07 -5.09
CA SER A 78 -17.89 -6.57 -6.48
C SER A 78 -18.14 -5.06 -6.65
N LYS A 79 -18.75 -4.39 -5.67
CA LYS A 79 -18.95 -2.92 -5.69
C LYS A 79 -17.72 -2.11 -5.26
N ARG A 80 -16.62 -2.74 -4.80
CA ARG A 80 -15.48 -2.06 -4.14
C ARG A 80 -14.10 -2.54 -4.60
N GLU A 81 -13.94 -2.90 -5.87
CA GLU A 81 -12.68 -3.45 -6.45
C GLU A 81 -11.48 -2.46 -6.47
N SER A 82 -11.58 -1.27 -5.86
CA SER A 82 -10.51 -0.26 -5.83
C SER A 82 -9.60 -0.29 -4.59
N ASP A 83 -9.93 -1.04 -3.53
CA ASP A 83 -9.37 -0.77 -2.19
C ASP A 83 -8.52 -1.92 -1.60
N THR A 84 -8.14 -2.93 -2.40
CA THR A 84 -7.41 -4.08 -1.83
C THR A 84 -5.95 -3.76 -1.52
N LYS A 85 -5.58 -3.87 -0.24
CA LYS A 85 -4.21 -3.72 0.26
C LYS A 85 -3.36 -4.88 -0.26
N ASP A 86 -2.31 -4.56 -1.02
CA ASP A 86 -1.27 -5.53 -1.40
C ASP A 86 -0.39 -5.79 -0.16
N LEU A 87 -0.60 -6.93 0.52
CA LEU A 87 0.17 -7.36 1.71
C LEU A 87 0.83 -8.72 1.46
N ASP A 88 1.28 -8.93 0.23
CA ASP A 88 1.65 -10.25 -0.26
C ASP A 88 3.01 -10.68 0.28
N SER A 89 3.98 -9.77 0.32
CA SER A 89 5.33 -10.02 0.85
C SER A 89 5.56 -9.42 2.25
N SER A 90 6.71 -9.73 2.85
CA SER A 90 7.16 -9.04 4.06
C SER A 90 7.47 -7.57 3.79
N GLN A 91 7.93 -7.24 2.58
CA GLN A 91 8.23 -5.87 2.17
C GLN A 91 6.95 -5.06 2.04
N ASP A 92 5.90 -5.62 1.45
CA ASP A 92 4.61 -4.91 1.29
C ASP A 92 3.97 -4.62 2.65
N ARG A 93 4.05 -5.57 3.59
CA ARG A 93 3.63 -5.35 4.98
C ARG A 93 4.42 -4.25 5.68
N MET A 94 5.75 -4.24 5.51
CA MET A 94 6.59 -3.18 6.08
C MET A 94 6.28 -1.81 5.45
N ARG A 95 6.10 -1.74 4.13
CA ARG A 95 5.67 -0.54 3.41
C ARG A 95 4.32 -0.04 3.90
N TYR A 96 3.36 -0.94 4.12
CA TYR A 96 2.06 -0.59 4.67
C TYR A 96 2.19 0.04 6.06
N ILE A 97 2.95 -0.58 6.98
CA ILE A 97 3.16 -0.04 8.33
C ILE A 97 3.84 1.33 8.24
N LEU A 98 4.90 1.45 7.43
CA LEU A 98 5.64 2.69 7.23
C LEU A 98 4.74 3.81 6.70
N THR A 99 3.97 3.53 5.63
CA THR A 99 3.01 4.48 5.04
C THR A 99 2.00 4.94 6.08
N THR A 100 1.40 3.99 6.80
CA THR A 100 0.39 4.28 7.83
C THR A 100 0.96 5.20 8.91
N LEU A 101 2.19 4.95 9.35
CA LEU A 101 2.86 5.78 10.35
C LEU A 101 3.22 7.19 9.83
N LEU A 102 3.64 7.31 8.56
CA LEU A 102 4.03 8.59 7.97
C LEU A 102 2.83 9.52 7.70
N TYR A 103 1.66 8.95 7.38
CA TYR A 103 0.39 9.66 7.20
C TYR A 103 -0.41 9.89 8.48
N SER A 104 0.06 9.38 9.62
CA SER A 104 -0.66 9.56 10.87
C SER A 104 -0.34 10.88 11.57
N HIS A 105 -1.41 11.60 11.93
CA HIS A 105 -1.33 12.78 12.78
C HIS A 105 -1.30 12.45 14.28
N ASP A 106 -1.71 11.24 14.67
CA ASP A 106 -1.85 10.82 16.07
C ASP A 106 -1.06 9.54 16.37
N TYR A 107 -1.11 9.11 17.63
CA TYR A 107 -0.55 7.82 18.02
C TYR A 107 -1.47 6.69 17.55
N ILE A 108 -0.88 5.66 16.95
CA ILE A 108 -1.58 4.46 16.54
C ILE A 108 -1.27 3.34 17.53
N PRO A 109 -2.28 2.64 18.08
CA PRO A 109 -2.06 1.44 18.89
C PRO A 109 -1.21 0.40 18.15
N THR A 110 -0.32 -0.27 18.88
CA THR A 110 0.60 -1.22 18.25
C THR A 110 -0.12 -2.49 17.80
N GLU A 111 -1.17 -2.84 18.54
CA GLU A 111 -2.13 -3.90 18.25
C GLU A 111 -2.81 -3.66 16.89
N ASP A 112 -3.33 -2.45 16.65
CA ASP A 112 -4.00 -2.09 15.39
C ASP A 112 -3.05 -2.25 14.18
N LEU A 113 -1.79 -1.82 14.33
CA LEU A 113 -0.77 -2.01 13.28
C LEU A 113 -0.44 -3.48 13.05
N SER A 114 -0.35 -4.27 14.11
CA SER A 114 -0.05 -5.70 14.05
C SER A 114 -1.20 -6.48 13.39
N ASP A 115 -2.43 -6.16 13.77
CA ASP A 115 -3.65 -6.79 13.26
C ASP A 115 -3.84 -6.43 11.78
N ALA A 116 -3.52 -5.20 11.38
CA ALA A 116 -3.62 -4.77 9.99
C ALA A 116 -2.70 -5.53 9.02
N VAL A 117 -1.56 -6.07 9.49
CA VAL A 117 -0.62 -6.83 8.64
C VAL A 117 -0.67 -8.35 8.83
N PHE A 118 -1.49 -8.83 9.77
CA PHE A 118 -1.74 -10.25 10.05
C PHE A 118 -0.47 -11.09 10.28
N VAL A 119 0.43 -10.62 11.16
CA VAL A 119 1.65 -11.35 11.50
C VAL A 119 1.78 -11.64 12.99
N SER A 120 2.62 -12.60 13.35
CA SER A 120 2.92 -12.89 14.75
C SER A 120 3.60 -11.69 15.44
N LYS A 121 3.45 -11.57 16.77
CA LYS A 121 4.12 -10.54 17.57
C LYS A 121 5.63 -10.46 17.34
N ASN A 122 6.30 -11.61 17.16
CA ASN A 122 7.73 -11.67 16.86
C ASN A 122 8.05 -11.09 15.47
N THR A 123 7.26 -11.45 14.46
CA THR A 123 7.42 -10.94 13.10
C THR A 123 7.19 -9.43 13.06
N PHE A 124 6.12 -8.96 13.70
CA PHE A 124 5.80 -7.54 13.80
C PHE A 124 6.93 -6.77 14.51
N SER A 125 7.45 -7.30 15.62
CA SER A 125 8.59 -6.71 16.33
C SER A 125 9.83 -6.57 15.44
N ASN A 126 10.09 -7.55 14.56
CA ASN A 126 11.19 -7.47 13.60
C ASN A 126 10.94 -6.42 12.52
N TYR A 127 9.70 -6.28 12.04
CA TYR A 127 9.33 -5.20 11.11
C TYR A 127 9.53 -3.82 11.74
N ILE A 128 9.07 -3.61 12.97
CA ILE A 128 9.27 -2.33 13.67
C ILE A 128 10.75 -2.03 13.90
N LYS A 129 11.59 -3.03 14.20
CA LYS A 129 13.05 -2.83 14.29
C LYS A 129 13.64 -2.34 12.97
N ALA A 130 13.24 -2.93 11.85
CA ALA A 130 13.69 -2.52 10.53
C ALA A 130 13.21 -1.09 10.19
N ILE A 131 11.93 -0.80 10.43
CA ILE A 131 11.33 0.52 10.20
C ILE A 131 12.02 1.60 11.04
N LYS A 132 12.32 1.35 12.31
CA LYS A 132 13.07 2.30 13.15
C LYS A 132 14.42 2.66 12.56
N LYS A 133 15.18 1.66 12.09
CA LYS A 133 16.49 1.87 11.45
C LYS A 133 16.37 2.62 10.11
N LEU A 134 15.28 2.40 9.38
CA LEU A 134 14.97 3.11 8.15
C LEU A 134 14.73 4.60 8.42
N LEU A 135 13.82 4.91 9.34
CA LEU A 135 13.40 6.28 9.68
C LEU A 135 14.60 7.16 10.10
N THR A 136 15.57 6.60 10.83
CA THR A 136 16.77 7.35 11.24
C THR A 136 17.64 7.83 10.06
N GLN A 137 17.52 7.21 8.89
CA GLN A 137 18.25 7.64 7.68
C GLN A 137 17.66 8.92 7.08
N TYR A 138 16.42 9.25 7.44
CA TYR A 138 15.67 10.41 6.96
C TYR A 138 15.47 11.47 8.06
N ASN A 139 16.21 11.45 9.17
CA ASN A 139 15.97 12.34 10.31
C ASN A 139 14.55 12.23 10.92
N LEU A 140 13.90 11.07 10.75
CA LEU A 140 12.59 10.78 11.33
C LEU A 140 12.74 9.94 12.59
N GLU A 141 11.88 10.19 13.58
CA GLU A 141 11.91 9.50 14.86
C GLU A 141 10.62 8.72 15.10
N TYR A 142 10.77 7.46 15.52
CA TYR A 142 9.67 6.64 16.00
C TYR A 142 9.51 6.82 17.50
N ILE A 143 8.42 7.43 17.93
CA ILE A 143 8.11 7.67 19.35
C ILE A 143 7.04 6.70 19.85
N VAL A 144 7.20 6.26 21.10
CA VAL A 144 6.26 5.38 21.79
C VAL A 144 5.64 6.14 22.96
N LYS A 145 4.31 6.12 23.07
CA LYS A 145 3.60 6.60 24.25
C LYS A 145 2.94 5.42 24.95
N PRO A 146 3.41 5.02 26.15
CA PRO A 146 2.87 3.89 26.89
C PRO A 146 1.35 3.99 27.06
N GLY A 147 0.64 2.90 26.77
CA GLY A 147 -0.81 2.82 26.87
C GLY A 147 -1.59 3.59 25.79
N VAL A 148 -0.91 4.25 24.83
CA VAL A 148 -1.56 4.99 23.74
C VAL A 148 -1.17 4.40 22.38
N GLY A 149 0.12 4.24 22.12
CA GLY A 149 0.57 3.74 20.83
C GLY A 149 1.87 4.35 20.36
N VAL A 150 2.02 4.44 19.05
CA VAL A 150 3.26 4.80 18.37
C VAL A 150 3.02 5.84 17.28
N LYS A 151 4.00 6.69 17.03
CA LYS A 151 3.91 7.77 16.04
C LYS A 151 5.29 8.02 15.43
N VAL A 152 5.30 8.54 14.21
CA VAL A 152 6.51 9.09 13.58
C VAL A 152 6.49 10.62 13.63
N ILE A 153 7.58 11.22 14.09
CA ILE A 153 7.80 12.66 14.12
C ILE A 153 9.02 13.04 13.29
N GLY A 154 9.05 14.27 12.82
CA GLY A 154 10.09 14.81 11.93
C GLY A 154 9.49 15.88 11.02
N ASN A 155 10.33 16.51 10.20
CA ASN A 155 9.87 17.53 9.27
C ASN A 155 9.10 16.91 8.11
N GLU A 156 8.19 17.69 7.52
CA GLU A 156 7.39 17.21 6.40
C GLU A 156 8.23 16.92 5.15
N SER A 157 9.30 17.68 4.91
CA SER A 157 10.26 17.39 3.82
C SER A 157 10.85 15.98 3.94
N ASP A 158 11.24 15.63 5.15
CA ASP A 158 11.90 14.37 5.49
C ASP A 158 10.95 13.18 5.36
N LYS A 159 9.68 13.38 5.76
CA LYS A 159 8.60 12.41 5.53
C LYS A 159 8.37 12.17 4.04
N ARG A 160 8.27 13.24 3.24
CA ARG A 160 8.06 13.14 1.79
C ARG A 160 9.23 12.42 1.10
N GLU A 161 10.45 12.73 1.50
CA GLU A 161 11.65 12.06 0.98
C GLU A 161 11.66 10.56 1.31
N CYS A 162 11.33 10.20 2.56
CA CYS A 162 11.18 8.80 2.98
C CYS A 162 10.13 8.05 2.16
N ILE A 163 8.97 8.68 1.91
CA ILE A 163 7.89 8.07 1.11
C ILE A 163 8.36 7.78 -0.31
N ILE A 164 9.01 8.75 -0.96
CA ILE A 164 9.45 8.58 -2.33
C ILE A 164 10.50 7.50 -2.45
N ASN A 165 11.49 7.49 -1.57
CA ASN A 165 12.61 6.56 -1.72
C ASN A 165 12.26 5.12 -1.33
N GLU A 166 11.39 4.92 -0.33
CA GLU A 166 11.17 3.60 0.28
C GLU A 166 9.86 2.93 -0.14
N ILE A 167 8.82 3.74 -0.37
CA ILE A 167 7.48 3.26 -0.72
C ILE A 167 7.31 3.26 -2.25
N HIS A 168 7.85 4.28 -2.92
CA HIS A 168 7.79 4.44 -4.38
C HIS A 168 9.17 4.54 -5.03
N PRO A 169 10.07 3.55 -4.84
CA PRO A 169 11.38 3.62 -5.46
C PRO A 169 11.20 3.77 -6.97
N LEU A 170 11.67 4.91 -7.48
CA LEU A 170 11.55 5.30 -8.88
C LEU A 170 12.22 4.21 -9.73
N SER A 171 11.43 3.28 -10.27
CA SER A 171 11.96 2.17 -11.05
C SER A 171 12.29 2.66 -12.47
N GLU A 172 13.49 2.33 -12.95
CA GLU A 172 14.04 2.76 -14.25
C GLU A 172 13.24 2.27 -15.48
N TYR A 173 12.24 1.39 -15.31
CA TYR A 173 11.61 0.65 -16.42
C TYR A 173 10.09 0.79 -16.53
N SER A 174 9.49 1.86 -16.00
CA SER A 174 8.04 2.06 -16.12
C SER A 174 7.70 3.29 -16.97
N THR A 175 7.06 3.06 -18.11
CA THR A 175 6.54 4.10 -19.02
C THR A 175 5.41 4.90 -18.34
N ILE A 176 5.29 6.21 -18.62
CA ILE A 176 4.29 7.12 -18.03
C ILE A 176 2.85 6.56 -18.10
N SER A 177 2.53 5.83 -19.17
CA SER A 177 1.18 5.33 -19.43
C SER A 177 0.68 4.31 -18.40
N MET A 178 1.57 3.77 -17.56
CA MET A 178 1.20 2.85 -16.49
C MET A 178 1.80 3.33 -15.18
N LEU A 179 1.12 4.27 -14.52
CA LEU A 179 1.10 4.21 -13.07
C LEU A 179 0.63 2.81 -12.69
N THR A 180 1.48 2.05 -12.02
CA THR A 180 1.11 0.70 -11.60
C THR A 180 -0.13 0.78 -10.71
N LYS A 181 -0.93 -0.30 -10.66
CA LYS A 181 -2.07 -0.34 -9.72
C LYS A 181 -1.59 -0.07 -8.29
N GLU A 182 -0.40 -0.55 -7.95
CA GLU A 182 0.30 -0.29 -6.69
C GLU A 182 0.56 1.21 -6.47
N GLU A 183 1.05 1.95 -7.46
CA GLU A 183 1.30 3.40 -7.36
C GLU A 183 0.01 4.21 -7.14
N LYS A 184 -1.12 3.77 -7.69
CA LYS A 184 -2.42 4.46 -7.54
C LYS A 184 -2.99 4.35 -6.13
N VAL A 185 -2.79 3.22 -5.45
CA VAL A 185 -3.32 2.95 -4.10
C VAL A 185 -2.82 3.98 -3.08
N TYR A 186 -1.62 4.52 -3.25
CA TYR A 186 -1.05 5.52 -2.34
C TYR A 186 -1.52 6.96 -2.62
N PHE A 187 -2.14 7.19 -3.78
CA PHE A 187 -2.64 8.50 -4.20
C PHE A 187 -4.14 8.44 -4.53
N ASN A 188 -4.91 7.65 -3.79
CA ASN A 188 -6.36 7.53 -4.00
C ASN A 188 -7.09 8.88 -3.94
N ASP A 189 -6.53 9.85 -3.22
CA ASP A 189 -7.09 11.20 -3.09
C ASP A 189 -6.67 12.16 -4.24
N VAL A 190 -5.83 11.69 -5.18
CA VAL A 190 -5.24 12.53 -6.23
C VAL A 190 -5.48 11.94 -7.61
N GLU A 191 -6.06 12.74 -8.51
CA GLU A 191 -6.19 12.38 -9.92
C GLU A 191 -4.84 12.54 -10.65
N VAL A 192 -3.94 11.56 -10.50
CA VAL A 192 -2.56 11.65 -11.00
C VAL A 192 -2.49 11.90 -12.51
N ASN A 193 -3.43 11.35 -13.29
CA ASN A 193 -3.48 11.56 -14.74
C ASN A 193 -3.74 13.02 -15.14
N ALA A 194 -4.36 13.82 -14.26
CA ALA A 194 -4.60 15.24 -14.50
C ALA A 194 -3.30 16.08 -14.35
N ILE A 195 -2.28 15.57 -13.65
CA ILE A 195 -1.01 16.27 -13.42
C ILE A 195 -0.16 16.29 -14.69
N ILE A 196 -0.15 15.20 -15.45
CA ILE A 196 0.68 15.01 -16.66
C ILE A 196 0.48 16.14 -17.69
N PRO A 197 -0.75 16.47 -18.16
CA PRO A 197 -0.94 17.54 -19.15
C PRO A 197 -0.52 18.91 -18.62
N ILE A 198 -0.67 19.16 -17.31
CA ILE A 198 -0.22 20.40 -16.68
C ILE A 198 1.31 20.51 -16.76
N LEU A 199 2.04 19.46 -16.37
CA LEU A 199 3.51 19.43 -16.45
C LEU A 199 4.02 19.63 -17.88
N ILE A 200 3.41 18.92 -18.85
CA ILE A 200 3.76 19.08 -20.28
C ILE A 200 3.54 20.52 -20.73
N SER A 201 2.44 21.16 -20.33
CA SER A 201 2.15 22.54 -20.71
C SER A 201 3.18 23.53 -20.14
N VAL A 202 3.63 23.32 -18.90
CA VAL A 202 4.65 24.13 -18.23
C VAL A 202 6.00 23.95 -18.92
N PHE A 203 6.40 22.71 -19.20
CA PHE A 203 7.66 22.43 -19.90
C PHE A 203 7.70 23.04 -21.30
N LYS A 204 6.61 22.93 -22.07
CA LYS A 204 6.49 23.59 -23.38
C LYS A 204 6.63 25.11 -23.26
N LYS A 205 5.95 25.72 -22.29
CA LYS A 205 5.99 27.18 -22.06
C LYS A 205 7.39 27.67 -21.71
N HIS A 206 8.17 26.87 -20.98
CA HIS A 206 9.51 27.23 -20.52
C HIS A 206 10.64 26.61 -21.36
N HIS A 207 10.32 25.99 -22.50
CA HIS A 207 11.28 25.33 -23.38
C HIS A 207 12.17 24.30 -22.67
N VAL A 208 11.59 23.56 -21.71
CA VAL A 208 12.28 22.48 -20.99
C VAL A 208 12.07 21.18 -21.74
N GLU A 209 13.17 20.56 -22.17
CA GLU A 209 13.15 19.19 -22.71
C GLU A 209 13.14 18.17 -21.56
N THR A 210 12.35 17.12 -21.71
CA THR A 210 12.23 16.04 -20.73
C THR A 210 11.99 14.71 -21.44
N ASP A 211 12.40 13.61 -20.82
CA ASP A 211 12.03 12.28 -21.25
C ASP A 211 10.87 11.72 -20.41
N ASP A 212 10.34 10.58 -20.84
CA ASP A 212 9.19 9.98 -20.19
C ASP A 212 9.46 9.60 -18.73
N TYR A 213 10.69 9.18 -18.43
CA TYR A 213 11.11 8.77 -17.09
C TYR A 213 11.10 9.95 -16.12
N ARG A 214 11.71 11.08 -16.50
CA ARG A 214 11.74 12.31 -15.71
C ARG A 214 10.35 12.90 -15.51
N LEU A 215 9.51 12.88 -16.55
CA LEU A 215 8.13 13.33 -16.44
C LEU A 215 7.30 12.43 -15.51
N LYS A 216 7.47 11.11 -15.56
CA LYS A 216 6.83 10.18 -14.62
C LYS A 216 7.27 10.48 -13.18
N ASN A 217 8.57 10.58 -12.93
CA ASN A 217 9.09 10.83 -11.59
C ASN A 217 8.52 12.14 -11.03
N LEU A 218 8.55 13.21 -11.82
CA LEU A 218 8.00 14.49 -11.40
C LEU A 218 6.50 14.42 -11.12
N THR A 219 5.75 13.65 -11.92
CA THR A 219 4.33 13.39 -11.69
C THR A 219 4.10 12.72 -10.33
N ILE A 220 4.92 11.73 -9.95
CA ILE A 220 4.85 11.08 -8.62
C ILE A 220 5.18 12.08 -7.51
N TYR A 221 6.21 12.91 -7.67
CA TYR A 221 6.54 13.96 -6.69
C TYR A 221 5.34 14.89 -6.46
N PHE A 222 4.73 15.40 -7.53
CA PHE A 222 3.56 16.27 -7.40
C PHE A 222 2.35 15.55 -6.83
N ALA A 223 2.10 14.30 -7.22
CA ALA A 223 1.01 13.51 -6.65
C ALA A 223 1.16 13.36 -5.14
N LEU A 224 2.38 13.06 -4.67
CA LEU A 224 2.67 13.00 -3.24
C LEU A 224 2.48 14.36 -2.57
N MET A 225 3.02 15.44 -3.15
CA MET A 225 2.86 16.77 -2.58
C MET A 225 1.39 17.16 -2.42
N ILE A 226 0.57 16.90 -3.44
CA ILE A 226 -0.87 17.17 -3.40
C ILE A 226 -1.54 16.29 -2.34
N SER A 227 -1.26 14.98 -2.32
CA SER A 227 -1.81 14.05 -1.34
C SER A 227 -1.51 14.50 0.10
N ARG A 228 -0.26 14.87 0.40
CA ARG A 228 0.14 15.39 1.71
C ARG A 228 -0.58 16.69 2.07
N ILE A 229 -0.68 17.63 1.12
CA ILE A 229 -1.42 18.90 1.33
C ILE A 229 -2.90 18.64 1.62
N LEU A 230 -3.53 17.71 0.89
CA LEU A 230 -4.93 17.34 1.13
C LEU A 230 -5.15 16.66 2.49
N ASN A 231 -4.10 16.08 3.06
CA ASN A 231 -4.10 15.50 4.40
C ASN A 231 -3.60 16.48 5.49
N ASP A 232 -3.56 17.78 5.21
CA ASP A 232 -3.08 18.83 6.13
C ASP A 232 -1.61 18.72 6.56
N ASP A 233 -0.80 17.99 5.79
CA ASP A 233 0.64 17.85 5.99
C ASP A 233 1.43 18.87 5.15
N TYR A 234 1.66 20.06 5.72
CA TYR A 234 2.37 21.17 5.07
C TYR A 234 3.85 21.22 5.45
N ILE A 235 4.71 21.57 4.48
CA ILE A 235 6.09 21.97 4.80
C ILE A 235 6.02 23.30 5.53
N SER A 236 6.47 23.32 6.78
CA SER A 236 6.59 24.56 7.54
C SER A 236 7.56 25.50 6.83
N ALA A 237 7.06 26.63 6.32
CA ALA A 237 7.87 27.66 5.68
C ALA A 237 8.73 28.39 6.74
N ILE A 238 9.79 27.74 7.23
CA ILE A 238 10.75 28.36 8.14
C ILE A 238 11.95 28.93 7.35
N ASN A 239 12.15 28.52 6.09
CA ASN A 239 13.15 29.12 5.21
C ASN A 239 12.50 29.54 3.90
N SER A 240 12.07 30.81 3.83
CA SER A 240 11.89 31.48 2.55
C SER A 240 13.27 31.60 1.90
N THR A 241 13.66 30.61 1.11
CA THR A 241 14.74 30.81 0.15
C THR A 241 14.25 31.92 -0.77
N GLN A 242 14.84 33.11 -0.66
CA GLN A 242 14.68 34.14 -1.68
C GLN A 242 15.07 33.48 -2.99
N ILE A 243 14.10 33.28 -3.88
CA ILE A 243 14.39 32.97 -5.27
C ILE A 243 15.02 34.25 -5.80
N ASP A 244 16.35 34.31 -5.77
CA ASP A 244 17.09 35.33 -6.49
C ASP A 244 16.65 35.21 -7.95
N SER A 245 15.90 36.21 -8.39
CA SER A 245 15.43 36.37 -9.76
C SER A 245 16.52 35.93 -10.71
N VAL A 246 16.23 34.93 -11.56
CA VAL A 246 17.09 34.54 -12.67
C VAL A 246 17.17 35.72 -13.63
N LYS A 247 18.08 36.64 -13.34
CA LYS A 247 18.57 37.65 -14.27
C LYS A 247 19.88 37.11 -14.82
N ASN A 248 19.92 37.04 -16.15
CA ASN A 248 21.08 36.83 -17.02
C ASN A 248 21.32 35.39 -17.44
N LEU A 249 20.56 34.95 -18.44
CA LEU A 249 21.13 34.28 -19.61
C LEU A 249 20.57 34.99 -20.85
N VAL A 250 21.32 35.98 -21.32
CA VAL A 250 21.31 36.47 -22.70
C VAL A 250 22.48 35.79 -23.40
#